data_AF-A0A954IMI0-F1
#
_entry.id   AF-A0A954IMI0-F1
#
_cell.length_a   1.000
_cell.length_b   1.000
_cell.length_c   1.000
_cell.angle_alpha   90.00
_cell.angle_beta   90.00
_cell.angle_gamma   90.00
#
_symmetry.space_group_name_H-M   'P 1'
#
loop_
_entity.id
_entity.type
_entity.pdbx_description
1 polymer ?
#
loop_
_entity_poly.entity_id
_entity_poly.type
_entity_poly.pdbx_seq_one_letter_code
_entity_poly.pdbx_strand_id
1 'polypeptide(L)'
;EQGQLGGVFEGFGEDTMALNALARFLHYHYSSMTQQQRAVAELFRSGCSVTEISQQLDIAATNVSRQKKAIAWPMLHEGESALQALLERFNCENDWA
;
A
#
# COMPACT_ATOMS: atom_id res chain seq x y z
N GLU A 1 -14.99 -11.38 16.18
CA GLU A 1 -13.66 -10.74 16.15
C GLU A 1 -13.00 -11.09 14.82
N GLN A 2 -12.98 -10.18 13.85
CA GLN A 2 -12.44 -10.47 12.51
C GLN A 2 -11.57 -9.31 12.05
N GLY A 3 -10.34 -9.60 11.62
CA GLY A 3 -9.64 -8.76 10.64
C GLY A 3 -8.45 -7.89 11.08
N GLN A 4 -7.96 -7.94 12.32
CA GLN A 4 -6.89 -7.00 12.75
C GLN A 4 -5.44 -7.50 12.71
N LEU A 5 -5.19 -8.74 12.25
CA LEU A 5 -3.84 -9.30 12.20
C LEU A 5 -3.49 -9.76 10.78
N GLY A 6 -3.07 -8.82 9.93
CA GLY A 6 -2.28 -9.15 8.73
C GLY A 6 -3.00 -9.86 7.59
N GLY A 7 -4.31 -9.63 7.41
CA GLY A 7 -5.03 -9.92 6.16
C GLY A 7 -4.97 -11.37 5.71
N VAL A 8 -5.77 -12.24 6.35
CA VAL A 8 -6.15 -13.51 5.74
C VAL A 8 -7.50 -13.30 5.05
N PHE A 9 -7.48 -13.16 3.74
CA PHE A 9 -8.65 -13.24 2.89
C PHE A 9 -9.11 -14.70 2.83
N GLU A 10 -10.42 -14.90 2.93
CA GLU A 10 -11.10 -16.18 2.76
C GLU A 10 -12.32 -15.96 1.86
N GLY A 11 -12.77 -17.00 1.14
CA GLY A 11 -13.97 -16.91 0.30
C GLY A 11 -13.77 -16.35 -1.12
N PHE A 12 -12.54 -16.10 -1.54
CA PHE A 12 -12.20 -15.55 -2.88
C PHE A 12 -11.86 -16.63 -3.92
N GLY A 13 -12.23 -17.90 -3.66
CA GLY A 13 -11.96 -19.02 -4.57
C GLY A 13 -10.47 -19.16 -4.91
N GLU A 14 -10.16 -19.33 -6.20
CA GLU A 14 -8.80 -19.49 -6.72
C GLU A 14 -7.90 -18.26 -6.48
N ASP A 15 -8.48 -17.06 -6.39
CA ASP A 15 -7.75 -15.81 -6.16
C ASP A 15 -7.31 -15.63 -4.68
N THR A 16 -7.85 -16.44 -3.75
CA THR A 16 -7.55 -16.37 -2.31
C THR A 16 -6.04 -16.41 -2.01
N MET A 17 -5.31 -17.28 -2.71
CA MET A 17 -3.86 -17.40 -2.51
C MET A 17 -3.12 -16.14 -2.96
N ALA A 18 -3.50 -15.56 -4.10
CA ALA A 18 -2.87 -14.36 -4.65
C ALA A 18 -3.12 -13.13 -3.75
N LEU A 19 -4.37 -12.94 -3.31
CA LEU A 19 -4.75 -11.88 -2.38
C LEU A 19 -3.96 -11.95 -1.07
N ASN A 20 -3.87 -13.15 -0.49
CA ASN A 20 -3.11 -13.37 0.74
C ASN A 20 -1.60 -13.16 0.55
N ALA A 21 -1.04 -13.58 -0.59
CA ALA A 21 0.36 -13.36 -0.90
C ALA A 21 0.68 -11.85 -0.99
N LEU A 22 -0.15 -11.10 -1.72
CA LEU A 22 0.00 -9.64 -1.87
C LEU A 22 -0.15 -8.91 -0.54
N ALA A 23 -1.21 -9.19 0.23
CA ALA A 23 -1.42 -8.53 1.52
C ALA A 23 -0.28 -8.82 2.50
N ARG A 24 0.21 -10.06 2.56
CA ARG A 24 1.36 -10.41 3.42
C ARG A 24 2.64 -9.70 2.98
N PHE A 25 2.89 -9.64 1.67
CA PHE A 25 4.05 -8.94 1.12
C PHE A 25 3.99 -7.44 1.46
N LEU A 26 2.86 -6.78 1.21
CA LEU A 26 2.66 -5.36 1.51
C LEU A 26 2.75 -5.09 3.01
N HIS A 27 2.15 -5.96 3.84
CA HIS A 27 2.23 -5.87 5.29
C HIS A 27 3.66 -6.01 5.79
N TYR A 28 4.40 -7.02 5.32
CA TYR A 28 5.80 -7.20 5.67
C TYR A 28 6.62 -5.97 5.29
N HIS A 29 6.47 -5.48 4.06
CA HIS A 29 7.17 -4.31 3.57
C HIS A 29 6.88 -3.07 4.45
N TYR A 30 5.62 -2.75 4.72
CA TYR A 30 5.23 -1.63 5.58
C TYR A 30 5.69 -1.80 7.04
N SER A 31 5.65 -3.03 7.57
CA SER A 31 6.09 -3.33 8.94
C SER A 31 7.58 -3.10 9.15
N SER A 32 8.40 -3.33 8.12
CA SER A 32 9.85 -3.12 8.15
C SER A 32 10.28 -1.66 8.02
N MET A 33 9.37 -0.76 7.64
CA MET A 33 9.67 0.66 7.49
C MET A 33 9.86 1.35 8.84
N THR A 34 10.80 2.28 8.87
CA THR A 34 10.91 3.28 9.95
C THR A 34 9.71 4.23 9.95
N GLN A 35 9.47 4.91 11.07
CA GLN A 35 8.38 5.90 11.19
C GLN A 35 8.47 7.00 10.11
N GLN A 36 9.68 7.48 9.81
CA GLN A 36 9.87 8.51 8.78
C GLN A 36 9.56 7.98 7.37
N GLN A 37 9.92 6.73 7.08
CA GLN A 37 9.58 6.08 5.81
C GLN A 37 8.08 5.88 5.64
N ARG A 38 7.37 5.49 6.71
CA ARG A 38 5.90 5.39 6.70
C ARG A 38 5.23 6.73 6.43
N ALA A 39 5.69 7.80 7.10
CA ALA A 39 5.17 9.14 6.86
C ALA A 39 5.36 9.59 5.40
N VAL A 40 6.54 9.35 4.81
CA VAL A 40 6.79 9.64 3.40
C VAL A 40 5.90 8.79 2.48
N ALA A 41 5.75 7.50 2.76
CA ALA A 41 4.89 6.60 1.99
C ALA A 41 3.41 7.02 2.03
N GLU A 42 2.91 7.42 3.19
CA GLU A 42 1.53 7.90 3.36
C GLU A 42 1.27 9.16 2.55
N LEU A 43 2.19 10.13 2.57
CA LEU A 43 2.04 11.35 1.78
C LEU A 43 2.08 11.07 0.26
N PHE A 44 2.96 10.15 -0.17
CA PHE A 44 2.92 9.72 -1.57
C PHE A 44 1.60 9.02 -1.91
N ARG A 45 1.03 8.21 -1.01
CA ARG A 45 -0.27 7.55 -1.19
C ARG A 45 -1.41 8.56 -1.29
N SER A 46 -1.31 9.70 -0.59
CA SER A 46 -2.23 10.83 -0.72
C SER A 46 -2.04 11.66 -2.00
N GLY A 47 -1.11 11.29 -2.88
CA GLY A 47 -0.86 11.98 -4.14
C GLY A 47 0.10 13.16 -4.05
N CYS A 48 0.76 13.39 -2.91
CA CYS A 48 1.71 14.48 -2.78
C CYS A 48 2.97 14.26 -3.63
N SER A 49 3.44 15.35 -4.23
CA SER A 49 4.72 15.43 -4.92
C SER A 49 5.90 15.51 -3.96
N VAL A 50 7.11 15.29 -4.48
CA VAL A 50 8.36 15.41 -3.69
C VAL A 50 8.50 16.79 -3.03
N THR A 51 8.09 17.85 -3.73
CA THR A 51 8.17 19.23 -3.24
C THR A 51 7.19 19.46 -2.09
N GLU A 52 5.95 18.98 -2.21
CA GLU A 52 4.95 19.10 -1.15
C GLU A 52 5.36 18.31 0.10
N ILE A 53 5.88 17.09 -0.08
CA ILE A 53 6.39 16.28 1.04
C ILE A 53 7.56 16.96 1.72
N SER A 54 8.48 17.55 0.95
CA SER A 54 9.62 18.30 1.46
C SER A 54 9.18 19.45 2.37
N GLN A 55 8.14 20.18 1.97
CA GLN A 55 7.56 21.28 2.75
C GLN A 55 6.82 20.77 3.99
N GLN A 56 6.03 19.70 3.87
CA GLN A 56 5.24 19.18 4.99
C GLN A 56 6.08 18.53 6.08
N LEU A 57 7.17 17.87 5.71
CA LEU A 57 8.05 17.16 6.64
C LEU A 57 9.28 17.98 7.05
N ASP A 58 9.42 19.22 6.56
CA ASP A 58 10.59 20.08 6.75
C ASP A 58 11.93 19.36 6.50
N ILE A 59 12.01 18.62 5.38
CA ILE A 59 13.23 17.93 4.95
C ILE A 59 13.56 18.27 3.50
N ALA A 60 14.83 18.22 3.13
CA ALA A 60 15.25 18.48 1.76
C ALA A 60 14.59 17.51 0.74
N ALA A 61 14.20 18.02 -0.43
CA ALA A 61 13.64 17.23 -1.53
C ALA A 61 14.55 16.07 -1.98
N THR A 62 15.87 16.21 -1.84
CA THR A 62 16.84 15.15 -2.07
C THR A 62 16.72 14.00 -1.06
N ASN A 63 16.40 14.30 0.20
CA ASN A 63 16.11 13.30 1.23
C ASN A 63 14.79 12.58 0.93
N VAL A 64 13.74 13.33 0.54
CA VAL A 64 12.46 12.72 0.09
C VAL A 64 12.69 11.77 -1.10
N SER A 65 13.49 12.18 -2.08
CA SER A 65 13.83 11.35 -3.24
C SER A 65 14.61 10.10 -2.84
N ARG A 66 15.51 10.19 -1.86
CA ARG A 66 16.22 9.04 -1.30
C ARG A 66 15.25 8.11 -0.57
N GLN A 67 14.34 8.65 0.23
CA GLN A 67 13.32 7.85 0.92
C GLN A 67 12.40 7.15 -0.07
N LYS A 68 11.95 7.83 -1.13
CA LYS A 68 11.16 7.22 -2.23
C LYS A 68 11.83 5.97 -2.81
N LYS A 69 13.15 6.01 -3.00
CA LYS A 69 13.94 4.84 -3.45
C LYS A 69 14.07 3.78 -2.36
N ALA A 70 14.35 4.18 -1.12
CA ALA A 70 14.53 3.27 0.00
C ALA A 70 13.27 2.46 0.33
N ILE A 71 12.08 3.06 0.18
CA ILE A 71 10.79 2.38 0.34
C ILE A 71 10.32 1.69 -0.94
N ALA A 72 11.14 1.64 -2.00
CA ALA A 72 10.76 1.10 -3.31
C ALA A 72 9.36 1.58 -3.78
N TRP A 73 9.07 2.88 -3.63
CA TRP A 73 7.72 3.44 -3.79
C TRP A 73 6.97 2.97 -5.05
N PRO A 74 7.59 2.94 -6.25
CA PRO A 74 6.88 2.46 -7.44
C PRO A 74 6.35 1.04 -7.29
N MET A 75 7.17 0.10 -6.78
CA MET A 75 6.78 -1.30 -6.58
C MET A 75 5.73 -1.44 -5.49
N LEU A 76 5.85 -0.66 -4.41
CA LEU A 76 4.86 -0.62 -3.34
C LEU A 76 3.50 -0.15 -3.88
N HIS A 77 3.50 0.95 -4.63
CA HIS A 77 2.30 1.53 -5.22
C HIS A 77 1.66 0.60 -6.28
N GLU A 78 2.47 -0.06 -7.11
CA GLU A 78 2.00 -1.08 -8.06
C GLU A 78 1.37 -2.27 -7.33
N GLY A 79 2.00 -2.75 -6.25
CA GLY A 79 1.46 -3.84 -5.43
C GLY A 79 0.14 -3.47 -4.73
N GLU A 80 0.05 -2.24 -4.20
CA GLU A 80 -1.19 -1.69 -3.62
C GLU A 80 -2.30 -1.60 -4.67
N SER A 81 -1.97 -1.08 -5.87
CA SER A 81 -2.91 -0.97 -6.99
C SER A 81 -3.37 -2.33 -7.49
N ALA A 82 -2.47 -3.32 -7.55
CA ALA A 82 -2.81 -4.69 -7.94
C ALA A 82 -3.73 -5.36 -6.92
N LEU A 83 -3.47 -5.19 -5.63
CA LEU A 83 -4.35 -5.69 -4.57
C LEU A 83 -5.73 -5.02 -4.66
N GLN A 84 -5.78 -3.70 -4.85
CA GLN A 84 -7.04 -2.97 -5.03
C GLN A 84 -7.81 -3.49 -6.25
N ALA A 85 -7.17 -3.60 -7.41
CA ALA A 85 -7.82 -4.10 -8.62
C ALA A 85 -8.35 -5.54 -8.48
N LEU A 86 -7.62 -6.39 -7.74
CA LEU A 86 -8.11 -7.74 -7.43
C LEU A 86 -9.34 -7.69 -6.53
N LEU A 87 -9.34 -6.85 -5.49
CA LEU A 87 -10.49 -6.70 -4.60
C LEU A 87 -11.72 -6.11 -5.33
N GLU A 88 -11.50 -5.16 -6.24
CA GLU A 88 -12.57 -4.56 -7.06
C GLU A 88 -13.29 -5.60 -7.94
N ARG A 89 -12.62 -6.68 -8.38
CA ARG A 89 -13.27 -7.79 -9.10
C ARG A 89 -14.37 -8.50 -8.28
N PHE A 90 -14.28 -8.43 -6.96
CA PHE A 90 -15.23 -9.05 -6.04
C PHE A 90 -16.19 -8.04 -5.40
N ASN A 91 -15.97 -6.75 -5.63
CA ASN A 91 -16.83 -5.68 -5.16
C ASN A 91 -18.04 -5.53 -6.08
N CYS A 92 -18.73 -6.65 -6.34
CA CYS A 92 -20.01 -6.70 -7.02
C CYS A 92 -21.09 -6.30 -6.00
N GLU A 93 -21.24 -5.02 -5.73
CA GLU A 93 -22.52 -4.52 -5.23
C GLU A 93 -23.57 -4.69 -6.33
N ASN A 94 -24.55 -5.56 -6.04
CA ASN A 94 -25.90 -5.64 -6.63
C ASN A 94 -26.04 -6.23 -8.04
N ASP A 95 -26.14 -7.56 -8.11
CA ASP A 95 -26.88 -8.27 -9.17
C ASP A 95 -28.12 -8.99 -8.57
N TRP A 96 -28.79 -8.32 -7.62
CA TRP A 96 -30.15 -8.66 -7.19
C TRP A 96 -31.14 -7.70 -7.86
N ALA A 97 -31.41 -7.94 -9.15
CA ALA A 97 -32.55 -7.38 -9.87
C ALA A 97 -33.52 -8.51 -10.25
#